data_AF-A0A2P4SQT6-F1
#
_entry.id   AF-A0A2P4SQT6-F1
#
_cell.length_a   1.000
_cell.length_b   1.000
_cell.length_c   1.000
_cell.angle_alpha   90.00
_cell.angle_beta   90.00
_cell.angle_gamma   90.00
#
_symmetry.space_group_name_H-M   'P 1'
#
loop_
_entity.id
_entity.type
_entity.pdbx_description
1 polymer ?
#
loop_
_entity_poly.entity_id
_entity_poly.type
_entity_poly.pdbx_seq_one_letter_code
_entity_poly.pdbx_strand_id
1 'polypeptide(L)'
;TEYSYYNLILKKAGQFLSNFQINLLKFALSIRAYSPTVQMFQQIAADEPPPEGCSAFVVIHEKHTCKPNEIKKLLKKANKRPRPYLFKGDHKYPTLKEDGPIVVLYAEMGTRDFVKFHKILSEKAQKEEIVYVLRHYIQKPHSRKMYLSGYGVELAIKSTEYKAVDDTQVKVTNETKKEEDDEEEESDVQGFLFGKL
;
A
#
# COMPACT_ATOMS: atom_id res chain seq x y z
N THR A 1 -8.58 6.91 15.83
CA THR A 1 -8.72 7.26 14.40
C THR A 1 -7.37 7.11 13.71
N GLU A 2 -7.33 6.86 12.40
CA GLU A 2 -6.08 6.72 11.63
C GLU A 2 -5.15 7.94 11.80
N TYR A 3 -5.72 9.15 11.85
CA TYR A 3 -4.99 10.39 12.12
C TYR A 3 -4.25 10.40 13.47
N SER A 4 -4.88 9.86 14.53
CA SER A 4 -4.25 9.73 15.84
C SER A 4 -3.07 8.76 15.81
N TYR A 5 -3.22 7.60 15.14
CA TYR A 5 -2.12 6.65 14.96
C TYR A 5 -0.98 7.26 14.16
N TYR A 6 -1.27 7.98 13.08
CA TYR A 6 -0.27 8.70 12.29
C TYR A 6 0.55 9.67 13.14
N ASN A 7 -0.10 10.51 13.94
CA ASN A 7 0.59 11.46 14.82
C ASN A 7 1.41 10.75 15.90
N LEU A 8 0.91 9.64 16.45
CA LEU A 8 1.65 8.83 17.41
C LEU A 8 2.91 8.22 16.79
N ILE A 9 2.80 7.69 15.56
CA ILE A 9 3.92 7.14 14.80
C ILE A 9 4.97 8.21 14.54
N LEU A 10 4.57 9.40 14.08
CA LEU A 10 5.50 10.51 13.85
C LEU A 10 6.20 10.94 15.14
N LYS A 11 5.47 11.03 16.26
CA LYS A 11 6.05 11.39 17.56
C LYS A 11 7.07 10.37 18.03
N LYS A 12 6.82 9.08 17.82
CA LYS A 12 7.75 7.99 18.18
C LYS A 12 8.93 7.93 17.23
N ALA A 13 8.70 8.06 15.93
CA ALA A 13 9.76 8.06 14.92
C ALA A 13 10.71 9.25 15.11
N GLY A 14 10.21 10.42 15.52
CA GLY A 14 11.04 11.59 15.80
C GLY A 14 12.02 11.43 16.97
N GLN A 15 11.95 10.35 17.74
CA GLN A 15 13.01 9.99 18.71
C GLN A 15 14.25 9.40 18.04
N PHE A 16 14.11 8.88 16.82
CA PHE A 16 15.16 8.20 16.07
C PHE A 16 15.55 8.93 14.78
N LEU A 17 14.67 9.78 14.26
CA LEU A 17 14.79 10.45 12.97
C LEU A 17 15.02 11.95 13.12
N SER A 18 15.84 12.52 12.24
CA SER A 18 15.98 13.98 12.11
C SER A 18 14.72 14.62 11.50
N ASN A 19 14.57 15.94 11.65
CA ASN A 19 13.44 16.67 11.07
C ASN A 19 13.28 16.45 9.56
N PHE A 20 14.40 16.38 8.82
CA PHE A 20 14.38 16.08 7.39
C PHE A 20 13.85 14.66 7.11
N GLN A 21 14.33 13.66 7.85
CA GLN A 21 13.89 12.27 7.71
C GLN A 21 12.41 12.10 8.10
N ILE A 22 11.92 12.85 9.09
CA ILE A 22 10.49 12.88 9.43
C ILE A 22 9.66 13.41 8.25
N ASN A 23 10.10 14.47 7.57
CA ASN A 23 9.39 14.99 6.39
C ASN A 23 9.40 13.97 5.24
N LEU A 24 10.52 13.26 5.04
CA LEU A 24 10.59 12.15 4.08
C LEU A 24 9.66 10.99 4.48
N LEU A 25 9.56 10.66 5.77
CA LEU A 25 8.63 9.65 6.28
C LEU A 25 7.17 10.05 6.01
N LYS A 26 6.81 11.32 6.25
CA LYS A 26 5.47 11.84 5.92
C LYS A 26 5.16 11.69 4.44
N PHE A 27 6.13 12.01 3.58
CA PHE A 27 5.99 11.82 2.14
C PHE A 27 5.81 10.35 1.78
N ALA A 28 6.67 9.45 2.30
CA ALA A 28 6.60 8.01 2.06
C ALA A 28 5.26 7.39 2.52
N LEU A 29 4.71 7.85 3.64
CA LEU A 29 3.39 7.46 4.13
C LEU A 29 2.27 7.99 3.22
N SER A 30 2.41 9.22 2.71
CA SER A 30 1.44 9.84 1.80
C SER A 30 1.35 9.09 0.48
N ILE A 31 2.49 8.67 -0.08
CA ILE A 31 2.55 7.88 -1.32
C ILE A 31 2.38 6.37 -1.09
N ARG A 32 2.24 5.94 0.17
CA ARG A 32 2.07 4.53 0.56
C ARG A 32 3.17 3.59 0.05
N ALA A 33 4.44 4.05 0.11
CA ALA A 33 5.57 3.38 -0.53
C ALA A 33 5.75 1.89 -0.15
N TYR A 34 5.42 1.50 1.09
CA TYR A 34 5.58 0.12 1.58
C TYR A 34 4.30 -0.73 1.52
N SER A 35 3.17 -0.18 1.08
CA SER A 35 1.92 -0.94 0.96
C SER A 35 2.01 -2.15 0.03
N PRO A 36 2.71 -2.09 -1.12
CA PRO A 36 2.92 -3.26 -1.98
C PRO A 36 3.68 -4.40 -1.27
N THR A 37 4.70 -4.07 -0.48
CA THR A 37 5.48 -5.06 0.29
C THR A 37 4.63 -5.73 1.35
N VAL A 38 3.77 -4.98 2.05
CA VAL A 38 2.81 -5.53 3.01
C VAL A 38 1.85 -6.48 2.31
N GLN A 39 1.30 -6.10 1.15
CA GLN A 39 0.40 -6.95 0.38
C GLN A 39 1.09 -8.21 -0.15
N MET A 40 2.36 -8.12 -0.58
CA MET A 40 3.17 -9.26 -0.99
C MET A 40 3.29 -10.29 0.14
N PHE A 41 3.53 -9.87 1.38
CA PHE A 41 3.59 -10.79 2.52
C PHE A 41 2.25 -11.44 2.83
N GLN A 42 1.13 -10.71 2.67
CA GLN A 42 -0.20 -11.29 2.80
C GLN A 42 -0.45 -12.35 1.72
N GLN A 43 -0.02 -12.10 0.48
CA GLN A 43 -0.16 -13.06 -0.61
C GLN A 43 0.67 -14.32 -0.36
N ILE A 44 1.92 -14.17 0.08
CA ILE A 44 2.76 -15.32 0.46
C ILE A 44 2.08 -16.15 1.57
N ALA A 45 1.46 -15.49 2.55
CA ALA A 45 0.72 -16.18 3.62
C ALA A 45 -0.61 -16.78 3.15
N ALA A 46 -1.14 -16.37 2.00
CA ALA A 46 -2.31 -16.99 1.38
C ALA A 46 -1.91 -18.26 0.60
N ASP A 47 -0.75 -18.24 -0.05
CA ASP A 47 -0.20 -19.39 -0.78
C ASP A 47 0.33 -20.47 0.18
N GLU A 48 0.94 -20.05 1.30
CA GLU A 48 1.40 -20.91 2.39
C GLU A 48 0.61 -20.62 3.69
N PRO A 49 -0.63 -21.14 3.80
CA PRO A 49 -1.52 -20.77 4.88
C PRO A 49 -1.04 -21.29 6.25
N PRO A 50 -1.33 -20.53 7.33
CA PRO A 50 -1.11 -21.02 8.66
C PRO A 50 -1.99 -22.23 9.00
N PRO A 51 -1.62 -22.99 10.05
CA PRO A 51 -2.55 -23.92 10.69
C PRO A 51 -3.86 -23.20 11.08
N GLU A 52 -4.97 -23.96 11.09
CA GLU A 52 -6.30 -23.40 11.33
C GLU A 52 -6.39 -22.63 12.66
N GLY A 53 -7.04 -21.45 12.61
CA GLY A 53 -7.37 -20.65 13.78
C GLY A 53 -6.25 -19.73 14.31
N CYS A 54 -5.11 -19.62 13.61
CA CYS A 54 -3.98 -18.81 14.09
C CYS A 54 -4.03 -17.35 13.64
N SER A 55 -3.92 -16.43 14.59
CA SER A 55 -3.74 -14.98 14.36
C SER A 55 -2.30 -14.64 13.95
N ALA A 56 -1.34 -15.39 14.47
CA ALA A 56 0.08 -15.28 14.19
C ALA A 56 0.71 -16.67 14.15
N PHE A 57 1.70 -16.86 13.30
CA PHE A 57 2.38 -18.14 13.11
C PHE A 57 3.84 -17.95 12.76
N VAL A 58 4.63 -18.97 13.04
CA VAL A 58 6.07 -19.00 12.82
C VAL A 58 6.39 -20.05 11.77
N VAL A 59 7.20 -19.69 10.79
CA VAL A 59 7.70 -20.58 9.75
C VAL A 59 9.19 -20.85 9.97
N ILE A 60 9.55 -22.13 10.09
CA ILE A 60 10.92 -22.60 10.29
C ILE A 60 11.19 -23.65 9.23
N HIS A 61 11.85 -23.22 8.15
CA HIS A 61 12.21 -24.06 7.00
C HIS A 61 11.01 -24.95 6.58
N GLU A 62 10.00 -24.34 5.95
CA GLU A 62 8.75 -24.96 5.44
C GLU A 62 7.75 -25.49 6.49
N LYS A 63 8.07 -25.52 7.78
CA LYS A 63 7.10 -25.93 8.82
C LYS A 63 6.54 -24.73 9.55
N HIS A 64 5.22 -24.70 9.61
CA HIS A 64 4.43 -23.68 10.30
C HIS A 64 4.08 -24.17 11.70
N THR A 65 4.11 -23.27 12.69
CA THR A 65 3.58 -23.51 14.03
C THR A 65 2.94 -22.25 14.60
N CYS A 66 1.87 -22.43 15.35
CA CYS A 66 1.22 -21.37 16.11
C CYS A 66 1.42 -21.53 17.62
N LYS A 67 2.26 -22.49 18.04
CA LYS A 67 2.48 -22.80 19.45
C LYS A 67 3.93 -22.50 19.80
N PRO A 68 4.20 -21.61 20.77
CA PRO A 68 5.56 -21.30 21.19
C PRO A 68 6.39 -22.53 21.61
N ASN A 69 5.73 -23.52 22.22
CA ASN A 69 6.37 -24.75 22.70
C ASN A 69 6.96 -25.61 21.58
N GLU A 70 6.45 -25.50 20.35
CA GLU A 70 6.91 -26.31 19.21
C GLU A 70 8.13 -25.72 18.51
N ILE A 71 8.40 -24.42 18.69
CA ILE A 71 9.53 -23.70 18.08
C ILE A 71 10.85 -24.43 18.39
N LYS A 72 11.08 -24.81 19.66
CA LYS A 72 12.29 -25.55 20.06
C LYS A 72 12.43 -26.90 19.36
N LYS A 73 11.32 -27.59 19.10
CA LYS A 73 11.31 -28.89 18.42
C LYS A 73 11.62 -28.75 16.93
N LEU A 74 11.07 -27.71 16.30
CA LEU A 74 11.28 -27.43 14.88
C LEU A 74 12.70 -26.94 14.58
N LEU A 75 13.28 -26.10 15.45
CA LEU A 75 14.66 -25.63 15.31
C LEU A 75 15.69 -26.77 15.26
N LYS A 76 15.51 -27.81 16.10
CA LYS A 76 16.40 -28.99 16.08
C LYS A 76 16.40 -29.74 14.74
N LYS A 77 15.33 -29.61 13.95
CA LYS A 77 15.18 -30.26 12.64
C LYS A 77 15.41 -29.29 11.47
N ALA A 78 15.70 -28.03 11.72
CA ALA A 78 15.82 -26.99 10.69
C ALA A 78 16.95 -27.30 9.69
N ASN A 79 18.12 -27.74 10.17
CA ASN A 79 19.28 -28.03 9.32
C ASN A 79 19.07 -29.20 8.34
N LYS A 80 18.01 -30.01 8.53
CA LYS A 80 17.66 -31.11 7.61
C LYS A 80 16.77 -30.66 6.45
N ARG A 81 16.31 -29.41 6.45
CA ARG A 81 15.36 -28.86 5.49
C ARG A 81 16.01 -27.74 4.69
N PRO A 82 15.56 -27.48 3.46
CA PRO A 82 16.11 -26.40 2.64
C PRO A 82 15.98 -25.07 3.37
N ARG A 83 17.02 -24.25 3.22
CA ARG A 83 17.07 -22.91 3.79
C ARG A 83 16.10 -22.02 3.01
N PRO A 84 15.14 -21.35 3.69
CA PRO A 84 14.15 -20.52 2.99
C PRO A 84 14.81 -19.28 2.39
N TYR A 85 14.27 -18.83 1.26
CA TYR A 85 14.70 -17.59 0.62
C TYR A 85 14.17 -16.37 1.41
N LEU A 86 15.05 -15.40 1.62
CA LEU A 86 14.71 -14.11 2.23
C LEU A 86 14.61 -13.04 1.15
N PHE A 87 13.52 -12.29 1.16
CA PHE A 87 13.31 -11.19 0.24
C PHE A 87 14.09 -9.96 0.70
N LYS A 88 14.46 -9.08 -0.24
CA LYS A 88 15.15 -7.82 0.09
C LYS A 88 14.33 -6.92 1.04
N GLY A 89 13.00 -7.00 0.98
CA GLY A 89 12.09 -6.25 1.85
C GLY A 89 11.80 -6.91 3.20
N ASP A 90 12.41 -8.06 3.51
CA ASP A 90 12.21 -8.73 4.79
C ASP A 90 12.85 -7.95 5.94
N HIS A 91 12.10 -7.75 7.02
CA HIS A 91 12.61 -7.11 8.22
C HIS A 91 13.38 -8.15 9.06
N LYS A 92 14.70 -8.19 8.90
CA LYS A 92 15.59 -8.99 9.74
C LYS A 92 15.84 -8.29 11.07
N TYR A 93 15.70 -9.02 12.16
CA TYR A 93 16.11 -8.55 13.48
C TYR A 93 17.64 -8.44 13.52
N PRO A 94 18.22 -7.43 14.18
CA PRO A 94 19.68 -7.27 14.25
C PRO A 94 20.34 -8.49 14.89
N THR A 95 21.19 -9.18 14.12
CA THR A 95 21.97 -10.34 14.57
C THR A 95 23.36 -10.30 13.94
N LEU A 96 24.40 -10.69 14.68
CA LEU A 96 25.78 -10.70 14.18
C LEU A 96 26.06 -11.90 13.26
N LYS A 97 25.41 -13.04 13.51
CA LYS A 97 25.53 -14.25 12.69
C LYS A 97 24.39 -14.37 11.71
N GLU A 98 24.72 -14.43 10.42
CA GLU A 98 23.74 -14.72 9.37
C GLU A 98 23.62 -16.22 9.07
N ASP A 99 24.45 -17.09 9.62
CA ASP A 99 24.47 -18.52 9.25
C ASP A 99 23.50 -19.41 10.08
N GLY A 100 22.73 -18.80 10.99
CA GLY A 100 21.76 -19.52 11.81
C GLY A 100 20.52 -19.99 11.04
N PRO A 101 19.73 -20.93 11.62
CA PRO A 101 18.43 -21.30 11.09
C PRO A 101 17.51 -20.09 10.98
N ILE A 102 16.80 -19.97 9.86
CA ILE A 102 15.93 -18.84 9.58
C ILE A 102 14.56 -19.10 10.19
N VAL A 103 14.07 -18.13 10.93
CA VAL A 103 12.76 -18.15 11.58
C VAL A 103 11.97 -16.92 11.15
N VAL A 104 10.87 -17.15 10.44
CA VAL A 104 10.01 -16.08 9.93
C VAL A 104 8.74 -16.03 10.78
N LEU A 105 8.47 -14.91 11.43
CA LEU A 105 7.21 -14.64 12.12
C LEU A 105 6.26 -13.90 11.19
N TYR A 106 5.08 -14.48 10.99
CA TYR A 106 3.94 -13.84 10.35
C TYR A 106 2.98 -13.38 11.44
N ALA A 107 2.87 -12.06 11.62
CA ALA A 107 2.01 -11.51 12.66
C ALA A 107 1.59 -10.06 12.37
N GLU A 108 0.50 -9.66 13.03
CA GLU A 108 0.07 -8.26 13.08
C GLU A 108 0.74 -7.55 14.27
N MET A 109 1.48 -6.48 13.98
CA MET A 109 2.17 -5.71 15.01
C MET A 109 1.17 -5.07 15.99
N GLY A 110 1.49 -5.12 17.28
CA GLY A 110 0.64 -4.56 18.34
C GLY A 110 -0.40 -5.54 18.90
N THR A 111 -0.53 -6.74 18.33
CA THR A 111 -1.38 -7.79 18.91
C THR A 111 -0.68 -8.52 20.07
N ARG A 112 -1.49 -9.13 20.96
CA ARG A 112 -0.95 -9.91 22.09
C ARG A 112 -0.12 -11.11 21.62
N ASP A 113 -0.52 -11.75 20.52
CA ASP A 113 0.18 -12.92 20.01
C ASP A 113 1.52 -12.54 19.37
N PHE A 114 1.58 -11.40 18.67
CA PHE A 114 2.85 -10.83 18.23
C PHE A 114 3.82 -10.64 19.40
N VAL A 115 3.39 -10.02 20.50
CA VAL A 115 4.25 -9.77 21.67
C VAL A 115 4.80 -11.08 22.25
N LYS A 116 3.95 -12.11 22.38
CA LYS A 116 4.35 -13.43 22.90
C LYS A 116 5.46 -14.06 22.04
N PHE A 117 5.26 -14.12 20.72
CA PHE A 117 6.26 -14.70 19.82
C PHE A 117 7.50 -13.83 19.72
N HIS A 118 7.31 -12.52 19.60
CA HIS A 118 8.40 -11.56 19.46
C HIS A 118 9.38 -11.67 20.62
N LYS A 119 8.89 -11.75 21.87
CA LYS A 119 9.76 -11.89 23.05
C LYS A 119 10.63 -13.15 22.98
N ILE A 120 10.05 -14.30 22.61
CA ILE A 120 10.76 -15.56 22.54
C ILE A 120 11.79 -15.56 21.39
N LEU A 121 11.40 -15.02 20.23
CA LEU A 121 12.25 -14.99 19.05
C LEU A 121 13.37 -13.95 19.16
N SER A 122 13.10 -12.79 19.75
CA SER A 122 14.13 -11.75 19.98
C SER A 122 15.18 -12.22 20.99
N GLU A 123 14.77 -12.86 22.09
CA GLU A 123 15.70 -13.45 23.06
C GLU A 123 16.62 -14.51 22.41
N LYS A 124 16.09 -15.30 21.46
CA LYS A 124 16.87 -16.29 20.71
C LYS A 124 17.79 -15.67 19.66
N ALA A 125 17.32 -14.62 18.98
CA ALA A 125 18.10 -13.89 18.00
C ALA A 125 19.27 -13.14 18.68
N GLN A 126 19.05 -12.56 19.86
CA GLN A 126 20.09 -11.93 20.67
C GLN A 126 21.18 -12.92 21.13
N LYS A 127 20.81 -14.18 21.37
CA LYS A 127 21.75 -15.28 21.66
C LYS A 127 22.43 -15.85 20.39
N GLU A 128 22.16 -15.26 19.23
CA GLU A 128 22.68 -15.69 17.93
C GLU A 128 22.29 -17.14 17.55
N GLU A 129 21.20 -17.66 18.12
CA GLU A 129 20.74 -19.02 17.85
C GLU A 129 19.96 -19.12 16.53
N ILE A 130 19.36 -18.01 16.09
CA ILE A 130 18.45 -17.96 14.94
C ILE A 130 18.61 -16.64 14.18
N VAL A 131 18.30 -16.67 12.89
CA VAL A 131 18.06 -15.46 12.09
C VAL A 131 16.56 -15.17 12.12
N TYR A 132 16.17 -14.14 12.87
CA TYR A 132 14.76 -13.79 13.07
C TYR A 132 14.29 -12.77 12.05
N VAL A 133 13.20 -13.07 11.35
CA VAL A 133 12.59 -12.22 10.33
C VAL A 133 11.12 -11.98 10.66
N LEU A 134 10.66 -10.74 10.50
CA LEU A 134 9.26 -10.36 10.64
C LEU A 134 8.62 -10.08 9.28
N ARG A 135 7.50 -10.76 8.99
CA ARG A 135 6.60 -10.47 7.86
C ARG A 135 5.23 -10.07 8.39
N HIS A 136 4.62 -9.09 7.75
CA HIS A 136 3.29 -8.62 8.14
C HIS A 136 2.23 -9.61 7.70
N TYR A 137 1.35 -9.99 8.63
CA TYR A 137 0.23 -10.88 8.38
C TYR A 137 -0.98 -10.42 9.18
N ILE A 138 -2.16 -10.48 8.56
CA ILE A 138 -3.42 -10.16 9.20
C ILE A 138 -4.37 -11.29 8.83
N GLN A 139 -4.87 -12.01 9.82
CA GLN A 139 -5.73 -13.19 9.59
C GLN A 139 -7.01 -12.85 8.83
N LYS A 140 -7.59 -11.68 9.12
CA LYS A 140 -8.84 -11.21 8.50
C LYS A 140 -8.62 -9.79 7.98
N PRO A 141 -8.04 -9.63 6.78
CA PRO A 141 -7.85 -8.29 6.21
C PRO A 141 -9.22 -7.65 5.92
N HIS A 142 -9.28 -6.33 6.06
CA HIS A 142 -10.49 -5.59 5.71
C HIS A 142 -10.72 -5.64 4.19
N SER A 143 -11.97 -5.78 3.76
CA SER A 143 -12.38 -5.75 2.35
C SER A 143 -12.18 -4.40 1.63
N ARG A 144 -11.70 -3.37 2.34
CA ARG A 144 -11.60 -2.01 1.82
C ARG A 144 -10.41 -1.94 0.86
N LYS A 145 -10.70 -1.60 -0.40
CA LYS A 145 -9.66 -1.35 -1.41
C LYS A 145 -8.85 -0.10 -1.05
N MET A 146 -7.57 -0.13 -1.39
CA MET A 146 -6.64 0.97 -1.16
C MET A 146 -6.65 1.94 -2.34
N TYR A 147 -6.70 3.24 -2.07
CA TYR A 147 -6.48 4.27 -3.08
C TYR A 147 -4.98 4.36 -3.40
N LEU A 148 -4.63 4.27 -4.68
CA LEU A 148 -3.28 4.45 -5.17
C LEU A 148 -3.03 5.94 -5.44
N SER A 149 -1.77 6.35 -5.34
CA SER A 149 -1.29 7.70 -5.61
C SER A 149 -0.08 7.62 -6.55
N GLY A 150 0.32 8.75 -7.13
CA GLY A 150 1.47 8.79 -8.05
C GLY A 150 1.11 8.65 -9.53
N TYR A 151 -0.17 8.85 -9.87
CA TYR A 151 -0.62 9.03 -11.24
C TYR A 151 -1.05 10.50 -11.44
N GLY A 152 -0.85 11.01 -12.66
CA GLY A 152 -1.37 12.30 -13.09
C GLY A 152 -2.64 12.08 -13.91
N VAL A 153 -3.62 12.97 -13.75
CA VAL A 153 -4.79 13.04 -14.64
C VAL A 153 -4.70 14.36 -15.37
N GLU A 154 -4.83 14.33 -16.68
CA GLU A 154 -4.89 15.52 -17.51
C GLU A 154 -6.19 15.56 -18.30
N LEU A 155 -6.70 16.77 -18.54
CA LEU A 155 -7.80 17.03 -19.46
C LEU A 155 -7.22 17.70 -20.69
N ALA A 156 -7.04 16.93 -21.76
CA ALA A 156 -6.53 17.44 -23.01
C ALA A 156 -7.66 18.09 -23.82
N ILE A 157 -7.41 19.30 -24.33
CA ILE A 157 -8.29 19.94 -25.31
C ILE A 157 -8.17 19.16 -26.61
N LYS A 158 -9.26 18.52 -27.05
CA LYS A 158 -9.27 17.71 -28.28
C LYS A 158 -9.22 18.57 -29.55
N SER A 159 -9.83 19.74 -29.51
CA SER A 159 -9.87 20.69 -30.63
C SER A 159 -9.08 21.95 -30.27
N THR A 160 -7.83 22.01 -30.72
CA THR A 160 -6.95 23.19 -30.53
C THR A 160 -7.09 24.22 -31.64
N GLU A 161 -8.03 24.01 -32.58
CA GLU A 161 -8.33 24.94 -33.65
C GLU A 161 -9.09 26.14 -33.11
N TYR A 162 -8.63 27.34 -33.47
CA TYR A 162 -9.29 28.59 -33.12
C TYR A 162 -10.46 28.83 -34.07
N LYS A 163 -11.70 28.81 -33.54
CA LYS A 163 -12.85 29.37 -34.25
C LYS A 163 -12.86 30.88 -34.01
N ALA A 164 -12.42 31.64 -35.00
CA ALA A 164 -12.62 33.08 -35.04
C ALA A 164 -14.08 33.33 -35.46
N VAL A 165 -14.91 33.84 -34.56
CA VAL A 165 -16.22 34.38 -34.93
C VAL A 165 -15.99 35.84 -35.30
N ASP A 166 -16.29 36.20 -36.55
CA ASP A 166 -16.23 37.57 -37.02
C ASP A 166 -17.53 38.28 -36.58
N ASP A 167 -17.44 39.06 -35.50
CA ASP A 167 -18.55 39.85 -34.94
C ASP A 167 -18.85 41.11 -35.78
N THR A 168 -18.38 41.22 -37.03
CA THR A 168 -18.81 42.28 -37.94
C THR A 168 -20.28 42.10 -38.33
N GLN A 169 -21.16 42.56 -37.44
CA GLN A 169 -22.53 42.88 -37.80
C GLN A 169 -22.47 44.00 -38.86
N VAL A 170 -22.50 43.61 -40.13
CA VAL A 170 -22.86 44.52 -41.20
C VAL A 170 -24.31 44.90 -40.92
N LYS A 171 -24.53 46.09 -40.34
CA LYS A 171 -25.86 46.70 -40.29
C LYS A 171 -26.29 46.97 -41.72
N VAL A 172 -26.83 45.96 -42.39
CA VAL A 172 -27.61 46.15 -43.60
C VAL A 172 -28.93 46.73 -43.14
N THR A 173 -28.97 48.06 -43.06
CA THR A 173 -30.23 48.80 -43.20
C THR A 173 -30.87 48.34 -44.50
N ASN A 174 -31.90 47.50 -44.42
CA ASN A 174 -33.02 47.49 -45.35
C ASN A 174 -34.21 46.79 -44.69
N GLU A 175 -35.20 47.61 -44.36
CA GLU A 175 -36.56 47.17 -44.09
C GLU A 175 -37.09 46.41 -45.31
N THR A 176 -37.21 45.09 -45.23
CA THR A 176 -38.22 44.34 -46.00
C THR A 176 -38.45 42.98 -45.37
N LYS A 177 -39.68 42.77 -44.88
CA LYS A 177 -40.21 41.49 -44.41
C LYS A 177 -40.48 40.54 -45.58
N LYS A 178 -40.08 39.27 -45.44
CA LYS A 178 -40.86 38.01 -45.66
C LYS A 178 -39.88 36.85 -45.96
N GLU A 179 -39.89 35.81 -45.11
CA GLU A 179 -40.30 34.41 -45.40
C GLU A 179 -39.23 33.69 -46.27
N GLU A 180 -38.59 32.57 -45.92
CA GLU A 180 -38.93 31.34 -45.18
C GLU A 180 -37.62 30.54 -44.91
N ASP A 181 -37.75 29.41 -44.21
CA ASP A 181 -36.84 28.25 -44.06
C ASP A 181 -35.92 28.16 -42.81
N ASP A 182 -36.40 27.35 -41.86
CA ASP A 182 -35.75 26.15 -41.34
C ASP A 182 -34.23 26.18 -41.13
N GLU A 183 -33.83 26.36 -39.88
CA GLU A 183 -33.08 25.36 -39.12
C GLU A 183 -33.09 25.80 -37.66
N GLU A 184 -33.32 24.84 -36.75
CA GLU A 184 -33.35 25.06 -35.30
C GLU A 184 -32.14 25.91 -34.89
N GLU A 185 -32.38 27.13 -34.40
CA GLU A 185 -31.36 27.89 -33.68
C GLU A 185 -30.99 27.06 -32.44
N GLU A 186 -30.03 26.14 -32.60
CA GLU A 186 -29.26 25.64 -31.48
C GLU A 186 -28.63 26.88 -30.84
N SER A 187 -29.29 27.41 -29.82
CA SER A 187 -28.87 28.63 -29.14
C SER A 187 -27.52 28.36 -28.50
N ASP A 188 -26.47 28.74 -29.21
CA ASP A 188 -25.10 28.53 -28.81
C ASP A 188 -24.79 29.58 -27.73
N VAL A 189 -25.13 29.25 -26.48
CA VAL A 189 -24.93 30.16 -25.35
C VAL A 189 -23.48 30.01 -24.91
N GLN A 190 -22.65 30.99 -25.30
CA GLN A 190 -21.24 31.04 -24.88
C GLN A 190 -20.42 29.81 -25.34
N GLY A 191 -20.78 29.23 -26.50
CA GLY A 191 -20.10 28.09 -27.13
C GLY A 191 -20.52 26.71 -26.59
N PHE A 192 -21.67 26.61 -25.93
CA PHE A 192 -22.25 25.34 -25.50
C PHE A 192 -23.59 25.09 -26.21
N LEU A 193 -23.66 23.94 -26.89
CA LEU A 193 -24.86 23.44 -27.55
C LEU A 193 -25.67 22.57 -26.57
N PHE A 194 -26.78 23.13 -26.06
CA PHE A 194 -27.67 22.46 -25.10
C PHE A 194 -28.77 21.61 -25.73
N GLY A 195 -28.88 21.58 -27.06
CA GLY A 195 -29.91 20.82 -27.78
C GLY A 195 -29.76 19.29 -27.74
N LYS A 196 -28.67 18.78 -27.16
CA LYS A 196 -28.30 17.35 -27.23
C LYS A 196 -28.02 16.70 -25.88
N LEU A 197 -28.86 17.00 -24.89
CA LEU A 197 -28.94 16.31 -23.59
C LEU A 197 -29.97 15.19 -23.61
#